data_AF-A0A975BYW5-F1
#
_entry.id   AF-A0A975BYW5-F1
#
_cell.length_a   1.000
_cell.length_b   1.000
_cell.length_c   1.000
_cell.angle_alpha   90.00
_cell.angle_beta   90.00
_cell.angle_gamma   90.00
#
_symmetry.space_group_name_H-M   'P 1'
#
loop_
_entity.id
_entity.type
_entity.pdbx_description
1 polymer ?
#
loop_
_entity_poly.entity_id
_entity_poly.type
_entity_poly.pdbx_seq_one_letter_code
_entity_poly.pdbx_strand_id
1 'polypeptide(L)'
;MSYVKLERRPISWWRVRANSIGQMIDQGWVVWSVCNRCLLVLPADLEWLAWKLGDGETLWNRHPSCRRFGCEGVITFHGTPPETNRCMELKADWPKEWQGETPSIPPRLAPEKRAEPLADPKTPEAAKRPWAR
;
A
#
# COMPACT_ATOMS: atom_id res chain seq x y z
N MET A 1 21.54 -12.58 -22.42
CA MET A 1 20.69 -11.77 -21.51
C MET A 1 20.52 -10.39 -22.14
N SER A 2 19.37 -10.10 -22.74
CA SER A 2 19.10 -8.76 -23.28
C SER A 2 18.82 -7.80 -22.12
N TYR A 3 19.55 -6.68 -22.08
CA TYR A 3 19.27 -5.61 -21.13
C TYR A 3 17.90 -5.01 -21.44
N VAL A 4 16.90 -5.27 -20.58
CA VAL A 4 15.61 -4.59 -20.66
C VAL A 4 15.78 -3.22 -20.01
N LYS A 5 15.79 -2.17 -20.83
CA LYS A 5 15.80 -0.79 -20.33
C LYS A 5 14.49 -0.56 -19.59
N LEU A 6 14.55 -0.54 -18.25
CA LEU A 6 13.42 -0.17 -17.40
C LEU A 6 12.94 1.21 -17.82
N GLU A 7 11.73 1.28 -18.38
CA GLU A 7 11.13 2.55 -18.78
C GLU A 7 10.94 3.42 -17.54
N ARG A 8 11.51 4.63 -17.57
CA ARG A 8 11.31 5.61 -16.52
C ARG A 8 9.94 6.27 -16.71
N ARG A 9 8.90 5.66 -16.19
CA ARG A 9 7.56 6.25 -16.13
C ARG A 9 7.50 7.32 -15.01
N PRO A 10 6.82 8.46 -15.22
CA PRO A 10 6.68 9.49 -14.20
C PRO A 10 5.80 8.99 -13.04
N ILE A 11 5.98 9.54 -11.84
CA ILE A 11 5.27 9.06 -10.64
C ILE A 11 3.75 9.28 -10.70
N SER A 12 3.32 10.34 -11.39
CA SER A 12 1.90 10.59 -11.66
C SER A 12 1.25 9.43 -12.40
N TRP A 13 1.94 8.82 -13.38
CA TRP A 13 1.44 7.67 -14.14
C TRP A 13 1.15 6.47 -13.24
N TRP A 14 2.01 6.22 -12.25
CA TRP A 14 1.84 5.16 -11.27
C TRP A 14 0.65 5.40 -10.34
N ARG A 15 0.45 6.65 -9.92
CA ARG A 15 -0.71 7.05 -9.10
C ARG A 15 -2.04 6.83 -9.80
N VAL A 16 -2.10 7.08 -11.11
CA VAL A 16 -3.28 6.80 -11.93
C VAL A 16 -3.60 5.31 -11.95
N ARG A 17 -2.56 4.50 -12.17
CA ARG A 17 -2.70 3.04 -12.33
C ARG A 17 -3.16 2.39 -11.03
N ALA A 18 -2.64 2.82 -9.89
CA ALA A 18 -2.96 2.27 -8.57
C ALA A 18 -3.35 3.37 -7.59
N ASN A 19 -4.51 3.97 -7.79
CA ASN A 19 -4.99 5.08 -6.97
C ASN A 19 -5.47 4.61 -5.58
N SER A 20 -6.12 3.43 -5.53
CA SER A 20 -6.66 2.88 -4.30
C SER A 20 -5.86 1.68 -3.77
N ILE A 21 -6.04 1.35 -2.50
CA ILE A 21 -5.46 0.16 -1.85
C ILE A 21 -5.90 -1.11 -2.60
N GLY A 22 -7.19 -1.21 -2.96
CA GLY A 22 -7.70 -2.35 -3.73
C GLY A 22 -6.97 -2.53 -5.05
N GLN A 23 -6.71 -1.45 -5.79
CA GLN A 23 -5.94 -1.52 -7.04
C GLN A 23 -4.47 -1.90 -6.81
N MET A 24 -3.87 -1.42 -5.72
CA MET A 24 -2.51 -1.82 -5.33
C MET A 24 -2.43 -3.33 -5.05
N ILE A 25 -3.43 -3.89 -4.35
CA ILE A 25 -3.53 -5.34 -4.10
C ILE A 25 -3.69 -6.11 -5.40
N ASP A 26 -4.67 -5.72 -6.23
CA ASP A 26 -5.00 -6.43 -7.47
C ASP A 26 -3.82 -6.43 -8.46
N GLN A 27 -2.97 -5.40 -8.40
CA GLN A 27 -1.75 -5.29 -9.20
C GLN A 27 -0.51 -5.88 -8.49
N GLY A 28 -0.61 -6.41 -7.27
CA GLY A 28 0.54 -6.99 -6.58
C GLY A 28 1.63 -5.99 -6.18
N TRP A 29 1.23 -4.79 -5.76
CA TRP A 29 2.16 -3.80 -5.22
C TRP A 29 2.70 -4.22 -3.86
N VAL A 30 3.98 -3.92 -3.62
CA VAL A 30 4.58 -4.04 -2.30
C VAL A 30 4.74 -2.63 -1.71
N VAL A 31 4.16 -2.38 -0.54
CA VAL A 31 4.21 -1.07 0.11
C VAL A 31 4.92 -1.16 1.45
N TRP A 32 5.74 -0.16 1.74
CA TRP A 32 6.46 0.03 2.98
C TRP A 32 6.04 1.36 3.60
N SER A 33 6.04 1.40 4.92
CA SER A 33 5.85 2.61 5.70
C SER A 33 7.19 3.00 6.32
N VAL A 34 7.59 4.27 6.17
CA VAL A 34 8.87 4.79 6.65
C VAL A 34 8.63 6.02 7.50
N CYS A 35 9.08 6.02 8.75
CA CYS A 35 8.99 7.21 9.59
C CYS A 35 10.11 8.21 9.25
N ASN A 36 9.77 9.48 9.05
CA ASN A 36 10.74 10.53 8.76
C ASN A 36 11.64 10.92 9.96
N ARG A 37 11.26 10.56 11.19
CA ARG A 37 11.98 10.94 12.42
C ARG A 37 12.83 9.81 12.98
N CYS A 38 12.23 8.64 13.20
CA CYS A 38 12.92 7.49 13.81
C CYS A 38 13.40 6.45 12.78
N LEU A 39 13.16 6.69 11.48
CA LEU A 39 13.56 5.82 10.37
C LEU A 39 13.06 4.38 10.48
N LEU A 40 12.01 4.15 11.28
CA LEU A 40 11.36 2.86 11.36
C LEU A 40 10.74 2.52 10.01
N VAL A 41 11.17 1.40 9.44
CA VAL A 41 10.64 0.82 8.20
C VAL A 41 9.80 -0.40 8.57
N LEU A 42 8.55 -0.42 8.14
CA LEU A 42 7.65 -1.56 8.32
C LEU A 42 6.96 -1.90 7.00
N PRO A 43 6.79 -3.20 6.67
CA PRO A 43 5.93 -3.59 5.56
C PRO A 43 4.49 -3.15 5.86
N ALA A 44 3.84 -2.55 4.88
CA ALA A 44 2.43 -2.19 4.97
C ALA A 44 1.61 -3.35 4.42
N ASP A 45 0.88 -4.03 5.31
CA ASP A 45 -0.09 -5.05 4.92
C ASP A 45 -1.28 -4.38 4.24
N LEU A 46 -1.33 -4.50 2.91
CA LEU A 46 -2.37 -3.89 2.10
C LEU A 46 -3.74 -4.52 2.33
N GLU A 47 -3.82 -5.83 2.61
CA GLU A 47 -5.08 -6.51 2.88
C GLU A 47 -5.69 -6.03 4.20
N TRP A 48 -4.86 -5.92 5.23
CA TRP A 48 -5.28 -5.36 6.51
C TRP A 48 -5.68 -3.88 6.39
N LEU A 49 -4.94 -3.09 5.62
CA LEU A 49 -5.28 -1.69 5.37
C LEU A 49 -6.58 -1.55 4.57
N ALA A 50 -6.81 -2.39 3.57
CA ALA A 50 -8.06 -2.50 2.82
C ALA A 50 -9.23 -2.83 3.74
N TRP A 51 -9.06 -3.78 4.65
CA TRP A 51 -10.10 -4.14 5.63
C TRP A 51 -10.38 -3.00 6.62
N LYS A 52 -9.34 -2.29 7.08
CA LYS A 52 -9.48 -1.26 8.12
C LYS A 52 -9.95 0.10 7.60
N LEU A 53 -9.46 0.51 6.43
CA LEU A 53 -9.71 1.83 5.82
C LEU A 53 -10.72 1.75 4.67
N GLY A 54 -10.77 0.61 3.97
CA GLY A 54 -11.59 0.38 2.78
C GLY A 54 -10.75 0.19 1.51
N ASP A 55 -11.21 -0.69 0.61
CA ASP A 55 -10.55 -0.97 -0.69
C ASP A 55 -10.44 0.28 -1.59
N GLY A 56 -11.35 1.24 -1.45
CA GLY A 56 -11.40 2.48 -2.24
C GLY A 56 -10.49 3.59 -1.72
N GLU A 57 -9.90 3.42 -0.52
CA GLU A 57 -9.04 4.43 0.08
C GLU A 57 -7.67 4.53 -0.60
N THR A 58 -7.04 5.69 -0.50
CA THR A 58 -5.75 5.97 -1.13
C THR A 58 -4.63 6.11 -0.10
N LEU A 59 -3.47 5.51 -0.40
CA LEU A 59 -2.22 5.69 0.36
C LEU A 59 -1.38 6.86 -0.17
N TRP A 60 -1.70 7.37 -1.35
CA TRP A 60 -0.96 8.49 -1.95
C TRP A 60 -1.13 9.75 -1.11
N ASN A 61 -0.02 10.45 -0.84
CA ASN A 61 0.04 11.68 -0.05
C ASN A 61 -0.52 11.53 1.39
N ARG A 62 -0.64 10.31 1.91
CA ARG A 62 -1.02 10.05 3.31
C ARG A 62 0.20 10.15 4.22
N HIS A 63 0.02 10.80 5.37
CA HIS A 63 1.06 10.99 6.38
C HIS A 63 0.55 10.67 7.79
N PRO A 64 0.28 9.39 8.13
CA PRO A 64 -0.15 9.01 9.47
C PRO A 64 0.98 9.18 10.50
N SER A 65 0.63 9.15 11.79
CA SER A 65 1.61 9.19 12.87
C SER A 65 2.46 7.92 12.93
N CYS A 66 3.67 8.05 13.48
CA CYS A 66 4.57 6.93 13.68
C CYS A 66 3.96 5.88 14.63
N ARG A 67 4.13 4.60 14.29
CA ARG A 67 3.69 3.48 15.13
C ARG A 67 4.63 3.18 16.30
N ARG A 68 5.83 3.77 16.33
CA ARG A 68 6.77 3.62 17.45
C ARG A 68 6.27 4.40 18.65
N PHE A 69 6.11 3.73 19.79
CA PHE A 69 5.73 4.37 21.04
C PHE A 69 6.71 5.50 21.41
N GLY A 70 6.16 6.68 21.74
CA GLY A 70 6.94 7.89 22.07
C GLY A 70 7.55 8.62 20.87
N CYS A 71 7.29 8.19 19.63
CA CYS A 71 7.75 8.92 18.44
C CYS A 71 6.64 9.81 17.88
N GLU A 72 6.88 11.12 17.86
CA GLU A 72 5.95 12.10 17.26
C GLU A 72 6.24 12.33 15.76
N GLY A 73 6.98 11.42 15.13
CA GLY A 73 7.26 11.49 13.69
C GLY A 73 6.02 11.16 12.84
N VAL A 74 6.11 11.47 11.56
CA VAL A 74 5.10 11.07 10.57
C VAL A 74 5.67 10.01 9.64
N ILE A 75 4.78 9.20 9.09
CA ILE A 75 5.10 8.13 8.15
C ILE A 75 4.92 8.63 6.72
N THR A 76 5.83 8.25 5.84
CA THR A 76 5.65 8.29 4.39
C THR A 76 5.51 6.86 3.88
N PHE A 77 4.60 6.65 2.93
CA PHE A 77 4.46 5.35 2.28
C PHE A 77 5.37 5.29 1.04
N HIS A 78 5.95 4.13 0.79
CA HIS A 78 6.79 3.85 -0.37
C HIS A 78 6.29 2.59 -1.04
N GLY A 79 5.99 2.65 -2.34
CA GLY A 79 5.49 1.52 -3.11
C GLY A 79 6.51 1.02 -4.13
N THR A 80 6.47 -0.28 -4.41
CA THR A 80 7.18 -0.91 -5.52
C THR A 80 6.12 -1.57 -6.42
N PRO A 81 5.90 -1.07 -7.64
CA PRO A 81 5.04 -1.71 -8.62
C PRO A 81 5.61 -3.07 -9.06
N PRO A 82 4.79 -4.05 -9.45
CA PRO A 82 5.29 -5.36 -9.92
C PRO A 82 6.15 -5.26 -11.19
N GLU A 83 5.86 -4.28 -12.05
CA GLU A 83 6.52 -4.05 -13.34
C GLU A 83 7.91 -3.43 -13.18
N THR A 84 8.22 -2.90 -11.99
CA THR A 84 9.49 -2.23 -11.73
C THR A 84 10.05 -2.60 -10.37
N ASN A 85 11.32 -3.02 -10.31
CA ASN A 85 12.03 -3.18 -9.03
C ASN A 85 12.47 -1.84 -8.40
N ARG A 86 11.72 -0.75 -8.66
CA ARG A 86 12.04 0.58 -8.14
C ARG A 86 11.05 0.95 -7.04
N CYS A 87 11.56 1.08 -5.83
CA CYS A 87 10.83 1.66 -4.72
C CYS A 87 10.69 3.17 -4.93
N MET A 88 9.48 3.71 -4.73
CA MET A 88 9.18 5.12 -4.86
C MET A 88 8.27 5.59 -3.71
N GLU A 89 8.52 6.79 -3.21
CA GLU A 89 7.63 7.41 -2.23
C GLU A 89 6.26 7.65 -2.88
N LEU A 90 5.17 7.25 -2.23
CA LEU A 90 3.80 7.44 -2.71
C LEU A 90 3.35 8.89 -2.55
N LYS A 91 4.11 9.82 -3.12
CA LYS A 91 3.87 11.24 -3.15
C LYS A 91 3.84 11.72 -4.59
N ALA A 92 2.67 12.11 -5.05
CA ALA A 92 2.50 12.61 -6.40
C ALA A 92 1.36 13.63 -6.41
N ASP A 93 1.57 14.75 -7.10
CA ASP A 93 0.51 15.71 -7.36
C ASP A 93 -0.55 15.09 -8.28
N TRP A 94 -1.76 15.65 -8.24
CA TRP A 94 -2.75 15.33 -9.29
C TRP A 94 -2.26 15.92 -10.62
N PRO A 95 -2.31 15.18 -11.74
CA PRO A 95 -1.99 15.74 -13.05
C PRO A 95 -2.90 16.94 -13.34
N LYS A 96 -2.33 18.10 -13.64
CA LYS A 96 -3.11 19.33 -13.93
C LYS A 96 -4.06 19.13 -15.11
N GLU A 97 -3.65 18.30 -16.07
CA GLU A 97 -4.40 17.88 -17.25
C GLU A 97 -5.72 17.16 -16.93
N TRP A 98 -5.93 16.67 -15.69
CA TRP A 98 -7.12 15.93 -15.28
C TRP A 98 -8.04 16.71 -14.34
N GLN A 99 -7.86 18.03 -14.24
CA GLN A 99 -8.78 18.91 -13.50
C GLN A 99 -10.14 19.09 -14.20
N GLY A 100 -10.37 18.48 -15.37
CA GLY A 100 -11.63 18.53 -16.12
C GLY A 100 -12.09 17.24 -16.80
N GLU A 101 -11.22 16.24 -16.95
CA GLU A 101 -11.56 14.94 -17.56
C GLU A 101 -11.39 13.81 -16.54
N THR A 102 -12.44 13.02 -16.33
CA THR A 102 -12.36 11.81 -15.51
C THR A 102 -11.42 10.85 -16.21
N PRO A 103 -10.30 10.49 -15.58
CA PRO A 103 -9.39 9.57 -16.23
C PRO A 103 -10.00 8.21 -16.46
N SER A 104 -9.58 7.57 -17.55
CA SER A 104 -9.80 6.15 -17.80
C SER A 104 -8.95 5.32 -16.83
N ILE A 105 -9.30 5.41 -15.55
CA ILE A 105 -8.85 4.48 -14.52
C ILE A 105 -9.26 3.10 -15.04
N PRO A 106 -8.32 2.17 -15.27
CA PRO A 106 -8.70 0.83 -15.66
C PRO A 106 -9.68 0.30 -14.61
N PRO A 107 -10.86 -0.19 -15.03
CA PRO A 107 -11.82 -0.74 -14.08
C PRO A 107 -11.11 -1.82 -13.27
N ARG A 108 -11.46 -1.90 -11.98
CA ARG A 108 -10.95 -2.96 -11.10
C ARG A 108 -11.26 -4.30 -11.76
N LEU A 109 -10.24 -4.98 -12.27
CA LEU A 109 -10.35 -6.39 -12.61
C LEU A 109 -10.21 -7.12 -11.29
N ALA A 110 -11.33 -7.55 -10.71
CA ALA A 110 -11.29 -8.42 -9.55
C ALA A 110 -10.41 -9.64 -9.92
N PRO A 111 -9.39 -9.97 -9.13
CA PRO A 111 -8.60 -11.16 -9.39
C PRO A 111 -9.54 -12.38 -9.40
N GLU A 112 -9.39 -13.27 -10.40
CA GLU A 112 -10.27 -14.44 -10.59
C GLU A 112 -10.37 -15.32 -9.34
N LYS A 113 -9.39 -15.23 -8.45
CA LYS A 113 -9.46 -15.68 -7.06
C LYS A 113 -8.75 -14.66 -6.18
N ARG A 114 -9.51 -13.80 -5.48
CA ARG A 114 -9.01 -13.22 -4.23
C ARG A 114 -8.70 -14.43 -3.34
N ALA A 115 -7.44 -14.64 -2.95
CA ALA A 115 -7.15 -15.62 -1.91
C ALA A 115 -8.09 -15.31 -0.76
N GLU A 116 -8.86 -16.30 -0.31
CA GLU A 116 -9.72 -16.11 0.83
C GLU A 116 -8.87 -15.52 1.96
N PRO A 117 -9.39 -14.55 2.74
CA PRO A 117 -8.66 -14.00 3.87
C PRO A 117 -8.05 -15.16 4.64
N LEU A 118 -6.73 -15.14 4.83
CA LEU A 118 -6.03 -16.17 5.59
C LEU A 118 -6.85 -16.37 6.88
N ALA A 119 -7.48 -17.54 7.00
CA ALA A 119 -8.37 -17.84 8.11
C ALA A 119 -7.67 -17.41 9.40
N ASP A 120 -8.40 -16.68 10.27
CA ASP A 120 -7.89 -16.15 11.54
C ASP A 120 -6.84 -17.09 12.10
N PRO A 121 -5.57 -16.65 12.27
CA PRO A 121 -4.53 -17.53 12.77
C PRO A 121 -5.04 -18.09 14.09
N LYS A 122 -5.37 -19.39 14.08
CA LYS A 122 -6.01 -20.07 15.21
C LYS A 122 -5.27 -19.64 16.46
N THR A 123 -5.94 -18.89 17.33
CA THR A 123 -5.33 -18.42 18.56
C THR A 123 -4.73 -19.64 19.25
N PRO A 124 -3.41 -19.69 19.48
CA PRO A 124 -2.80 -20.86 20.07
C PRO A 124 -3.52 -21.14 21.39
N GLU A 125 -3.91 -22.39 21.58
CA GLU A 125 -4.77 -22.85 22.67
C GLU A 125 -4.23 -22.50 24.07
N ALA A 126 -2.92 -22.20 24.14
CA ALA A 126 -2.23 -21.66 25.30
C ALA A 126 -2.79 -20.33 25.83
N ALA A 127 -3.42 -19.49 24.99
CA ALA A 127 -4.03 -18.22 25.40
C ALA A 127 -5.39 -18.39 26.12
N LYS A 128 -5.96 -19.60 26.16
CA LYS A 128 -7.24 -19.89 26.84
C LYS A 128 -7.09 -20.22 28.33
N ARG A 129 -5.90 -20.08 28.92
CA ARG A 129 -5.74 -20.32 30.36
C ARG A 129 -6.45 -19.21 31.16
N PRO A 130 -7.49 -19.53 31.96
CA PRO A 130 -8.01 -18.56 32.90
C PRO A 130 -6.88 -18.22 33.87
N TRP A 131 -6.71 -16.93 34.13
CA TRP A 131 -5.80 -16.43 35.15
C TRP A 131 -6.36 -16.89 36.50
N ALA A 132 -5.97 -18.10 36.93
CA ALA A 132 -6.26 -18.59 38.25
C ALA A 132 -5.45 -17.75 39.26
N ARG A 133 -6.17 -17.12 40.19
CA ARG A 133 -5.62 -16.40 41.34
C ARG A 133 -4.91 -17.35 42.30
#